data_AF-A0A534PS26-F1
#
_entry.id   AF-A0A534PS26-F1
#
_cell.length_a   1.000
_cell.length_b   1.000
_cell.length_c   1.000
_cell.angle_alpha   90.00
_cell.angle_beta   90.00
_cell.angle_gamma   90.00
#
_symmetry.space_group_name_H-M   'P 1'
#
loop_
_entity.id
_entity.type
_entity.pdbx_description
1 polymer ?
#
loop_
_entity_poly.entity_id
_entity_poly.type
_entity_poly.pdbx_seq_one_letter_code
_entity_poly.pdbx_strand_id
1 'polypeptide(L)'
;MKSMGGSGQPVLGGAIRADEALRYAMSLPVAVTVSGMETLEVLRQNLGVARGLSPMSEDERARLRERVVEYAKNGRLELYKVSKRYDAEEGRAQHGYPPPDELPL
;
A
#
# COMPACT_ATOMS: atom_id res chain seq x y z
N MET A 1 -7.70 2.02 4.99
CA MET A 1 -6.92 1.54 3.84
C MET A 1 -5.45 1.80 4.15
N LYS A 2 -4.50 0.91 3.81
CA LYS A 2 -3.07 1.15 4.08
C LYS A 2 -2.54 2.19 3.10
N SER A 3 -1.89 3.26 3.58
CA SER A 3 -1.44 4.39 2.75
C SER A 3 -0.49 3.99 1.60
N MET A 4 0.27 2.91 1.75
CA MET A 4 1.26 2.45 0.77
C MET A 4 1.06 1.00 0.30
N GLY A 5 -0.08 0.37 0.62
CA GLY A 5 -0.32 -1.06 0.37
C GLY A 5 0.52 -1.97 1.27
N GLY A 6 -0.05 -3.11 1.70
CA GLY A 6 0.61 -4.16 2.52
C GLY A 6 1.95 -3.79 3.19
N SER A 7 3.04 -4.34 2.65
CA SER A 7 4.43 -4.09 3.03
C SER A 7 5.13 -3.13 2.06
N GLY A 8 4.38 -2.24 1.39
CA GLY A 8 4.92 -1.25 0.46
C GLY A 8 5.20 -1.75 -0.95
N GLN A 9 4.68 -2.91 -1.37
CA GLN A 9 4.92 -3.46 -2.71
C GLN A 9 4.61 -2.50 -3.87
N PRO A 10 3.56 -1.65 -3.85
CA PRO A 10 3.37 -0.61 -4.86
C PRO A 10 4.55 0.36 -4.98
N VAL A 11 5.20 0.69 -3.87
CA VAL A 11 6.36 1.58 -3.83
C VAL A 11 7.62 0.84 -4.28
N LEU A 12 7.86 -0.36 -3.73
CA LEU A 12 9.02 -1.19 -4.06
C LEU A 12 9.01 -1.65 -5.53
N GLY A 13 7.83 -1.92 -6.08
CA GLY A 13 7.61 -2.28 -7.48
C GLY A 13 7.64 -1.09 -8.44
N GLY A 14 7.91 0.12 -7.97
CA GLY A 14 8.02 1.33 -8.80
C GLY A 14 6.69 1.82 -9.39
N ALA A 15 5.56 1.31 -8.92
CA ALA A 15 4.25 1.71 -9.42
C ALA A 15 3.86 3.13 -8.97
N ILE A 16 4.24 3.50 -7.75
CA ILE A 16 3.92 4.78 -7.13
C ILE A 16 5.05 5.21 -6.17
N ARG A 17 5.29 6.52 -6.02
CA ARG A 17 6.22 7.01 -4.99
C ARG A 17 5.55 7.07 -3.62
N ALA A 18 6.32 6.89 -2.54
CA ALA A 18 5.78 6.86 -1.17
C ALA A 18 5.06 8.17 -0.77
N ASP A 19 5.64 9.32 -1.11
CA ASP A 19 5.06 10.65 -0.85
C ASP A 19 3.75 10.84 -1.62
N GLU A 20 3.71 10.40 -2.87
CA GLU A 20 2.53 10.45 -3.71
C GLU A 20 1.39 9.55 -3.18
N ALA A 21 1.72 8.33 -2.74
CA ALA A 21 0.77 7.40 -2.14
C ALA A 21 0.17 7.95 -0.84
N LEU A 22 1.01 8.51 0.03
CA LEU A 22 0.57 9.14 1.27
C LEU A 22 -0.31 10.37 1.00
N ARG A 23 0.11 11.27 0.09
CA ARG A 23 -0.68 12.45 -0.32
C ARG A 23 -2.04 12.01 -0.89
N TYR A 24 -2.07 10.98 -1.74
CA TYR A 24 -3.32 10.44 -2.28
C TYR A 24 -4.25 9.96 -1.16
N ALA A 25 -3.76 9.15 -0.23
CA ALA A 25 -4.56 8.64 0.90
C ALA A 25 -5.13 9.78 1.76
N MET A 26 -4.33 10.81 2.05
CA MET A 26 -4.76 11.99 2.80
C MET A 26 -5.73 12.90 2.04
N SER A 27 -5.82 12.74 0.71
CA SER A 27 -6.72 13.52 -0.15
C SER A 27 -8.08 12.85 -0.36
N LEU A 28 -8.30 11.65 0.18
CA LEU A 28 -9.58 10.96 0.13
C LEU A 28 -10.54 11.51 1.21
N PRO A 29 -11.86 11.26 1.11
CA PRO A 29 -12.83 11.67 2.13
C PRO A 29 -12.70 10.79 3.39
N VAL A 30 -11.58 10.91 4.11
CA VAL A 30 -11.28 10.19 5.35
C VAL A 30 -11.06 11.19 6.47
N ALA A 31 -11.52 10.85 7.68
CA ALA A 31 -11.30 11.70 8.85
C ALA A 31 -9.84 11.66 9.33
N VAL A 32 -9.20 10.48 9.24
CA VAL A 32 -7.82 10.26 9.70
C VAL A 32 -7.10 9.33 8.73
N THR A 33 -5.85 9.67 8.41
CA THR A 33 -4.91 8.76 7.73
C THR A 33 -3.85 8.31 8.72
N VAL A 34 -3.71 6.99 8.89
CA VAL A 34 -2.65 6.39 9.72
C VAL A 34 -1.55 5.85 8.79
N SER A 35 -0.30 6.25 9.04
CA SER A 35 0.87 5.79 8.27
C SER A 35 1.94 5.30 9.23
N GLY A 36 2.41 4.07 9.02
CA GLY A 36 3.49 3.46 9.80
C GLY A 36 4.88 3.89 9.34
N MET A 37 5.87 3.76 10.21
CA MET A 37 7.29 3.95 9.91
C MET A 37 8.16 3.26 10.96
N GLU A 38 9.33 2.77 10.55
CA GLU A 38 10.29 2.10 11.44
C GLU A 38 11.52 2.97 11.74
N THR A 39 11.74 4.04 10.98
CA THR A 39 12.92 4.89 11.10
C THR A 39 12.55 6.38 11.22
N LEU A 40 13.45 7.16 11.84
CA LEU A 40 13.30 8.61 11.92
C LEU A 40 13.38 9.30 10.55
N GLU A 41 14.05 8.70 9.58
CA GLU A 41 14.11 9.22 8.22
C GLU A 41 12.73 9.18 7.56
N VAL A 42 12.07 8.01 7.58
CA VAL A 42 10.71 7.85 7.03
C VAL A 42 9.71 8.71 7.81
N LEU A 43 9.88 8.85 9.13
CA LEU A 43 9.08 9.79 9.93
C LEU A 43 9.19 11.22 9.37
N ARG A 44 10.41 11.71 9.11
CA ARG A 44 10.61 13.06 8.56
C ARG A 44 10.00 13.22 7.17
N GLN A 45 10.08 12.19 6.33
CA GLN A 45 9.43 12.18 5.01
C GLN A 45 7.90 12.29 5.15
N ASN A 46 7.29 11.45 6.00
CA ASN A 46 5.85 11.47 6.27
C ASN A 46 5.39 12.83 6.83
N LEU A 47 6.16 13.41 7.76
CA LEU A 47 5.89 14.73 8.31
C LEU A 47 6.02 15.83 7.26
N GLY A 48 6.94 15.71 6.30
CA GLY A 48 7.06 16.62 5.17
C GLY A 48 5.77 16.66 4.34
N VAL A 49 5.23 15.50 3.99
CA VAL A 49 3.95 15.38 3.27
C VAL A 49 2.80 15.96 4.11
N ALA A 50 2.74 15.61 5.39
CA ALA A 50 1.64 16.05 6.26
C ALA A 50 1.63 17.57 6.52
N ARG A 51 2.81 18.16 6.75
CA ARG A 51 2.95 19.62 6.98
C ARG A 51 2.73 20.42 5.71
N GLY A 52 3.17 19.88 4.56
CA GLY A 52 3.01 20.50 3.24
C GLY A 52 1.76 20.03 2.49
N LEU A 53 0.74 19.53 3.20
CA LEU A 53 -0.41 18.91 2.56
C LEU A 53 -1.16 19.92 1.68
N SER A 54 -1.06 19.72 0.37
CA SER A 54 -2.00 20.24 -0.60
C SER A 54 -2.83 19.06 -1.10
N PRO A 55 -4.11 18.89 -0.70
CA PRO A 55 -4.91 17.77 -1.17
C PRO A 55 -4.93 17.68 -2.70
N MET A 56 -4.88 16.47 -3.23
CA MET A 56 -5.03 16.25 -4.67
C MET A 56 -6.44 16.65 -5.11
N SER A 57 -6.54 17.34 -6.25
CA SER A 57 -7.80 17.55 -6.94
C SER A 57 -8.37 16.23 -7.48
N GLU A 58 -9.62 16.24 -7.92
CA GLU A 58 -10.23 15.09 -8.60
C GLU A 58 -9.43 14.66 -9.82
N ASP A 59 -8.96 15.61 -10.62
CA ASP A 59 -8.17 15.36 -11.81
C ASP A 59 -6.78 14.82 -11.48
N GLU A 60 -6.10 15.33 -10.44
CA GLU A 60 -4.82 14.78 -9.99
C GLU A 60 -4.99 13.32 -9.54
N ARG A 61 -6.05 13.02 -8.77
CA ARG A 61 -6.37 11.65 -8.36
C ARG A 61 -6.70 10.76 -9.55
N ALA A 62 -7.44 11.26 -10.54
CA ALA A 62 -7.81 10.51 -11.74
C ALA A 62 -6.56 10.16 -12.57
N ARG A 63 -5.70 11.15 -12.87
CA ARG A 63 -4.43 10.93 -13.58
C ARG A 63 -3.52 9.94 -12.87
N LEU A 64 -3.44 10.01 -11.54
CA LEU A 64 -2.70 9.04 -10.76
C LEU A 64 -3.26 7.62 -10.95
N ARG A 65 -4.58 7.44 -10.81
CA ARG A 65 -5.23 6.14 -10.99
C ARG A 65 -5.02 5.56 -12.38
N GLU A 66 -5.09 6.40 -13.41
CA GLU A 66 -4.81 6.01 -14.79
C GLU A 66 -3.36 5.53 -14.96
N ARG A 67 -2.38 6.27 -14.43
CA ARG A 67 -0.96 5.90 -14.52
C ARG A 67 -0.65 4.56 -13.86
N VAL A 68 -1.32 4.23 -12.75
CA VAL A 68 -1.06 3.00 -12.00
C VAL A 68 -1.97 1.83 -12.38
N VAL A 69 -2.84 1.99 -13.39
CA VAL A 69 -3.89 1.01 -13.71
C VAL A 69 -3.31 -0.37 -14.02
N GLU A 70 -2.22 -0.47 -14.78
CA GLU A 70 -1.58 -1.75 -15.13
C GLU A 70 -1.02 -2.49 -13.91
N TYR A 71 -0.72 -1.79 -12.82
CA TYR A 71 -0.31 -2.41 -11.56
C TYR A 71 -1.51 -2.83 -10.71
N ALA A 72 -2.63 -2.11 -10.82
CA ALA A 72 -3.83 -2.32 -10.01
C ALA A 72 -4.77 -3.40 -10.56
N LYS A 73 -4.81 -3.64 -11.88
CA LYS A 73 -5.80 -4.51 -12.55
C LYS A 73 -5.96 -5.91 -11.95
N ASN A 74 -4.86 -6.56 -11.56
CA ASN A 74 -4.87 -7.94 -11.07
C ASN A 74 -4.43 -8.08 -9.61
N GLY A 75 -4.25 -6.96 -8.90
CA GLY A 75 -3.84 -6.96 -7.49
C GLY A 75 -2.46 -7.58 -7.21
N ARG A 76 -1.59 -7.77 -8.22
CA ARG A 76 -0.27 -8.42 -8.05
C ARG A 76 0.65 -7.77 -7.01
N LEU A 77 0.42 -6.49 -6.70
CA LEU A 77 1.15 -5.74 -5.68
C LEU A 77 0.43 -5.69 -4.33
N GLU A 78 -0.71 -6.36 -4.17
CA GLU A 78 -1.48 -6.42 -2.91
C GLU A 78 -1.60 -7.87 -2.45
N LEU A 79 -0.46 -8.42 -2.03
CA LEU A 79 -0.30 -9.83 -1.68
C LEU A 79 -1.17 -10.27 -0.50
N TYR A 80 -1.66 -9.36 0.35
CA TYR A 80 -2.65 -9.69 1.39
C TYR A 80 -4.04 -10.05 0.81
N LYS A 81 -4.30 -9.74 -0.45
CA LYS A 81 -5.61 -9.95 -1.09
C LYS A 81 -5.57 -11.04 -2.16
N VAL A 82 -4.44 -11.22 -2.83
CA VAL A 82 -4.32 -12.14 -3.98
C VAL A 82 -3.43 -13.36 -3.71
N SER A 83 -2.88 -13.49 -2.51
CA SER A 83 -1.99 -14.59 -2.17
C SER A 83 -2.27 -15.13 -0.77
N LYS A 84 -1.59 -16.22 -0.43
CA LYS A 84 -1.56 -16.76 0.93
C LYS A 84 -0.37 -16.30 1.75
N ARG A 85 0.53 -15.48 1.20
CA ARG A 85 1.83 -15.11 1.80
C ARG A 85 1.76 -14.68 3.27
N TYR A 86 0.65 -14.07 3.69
CA TYR A 86 0.48 -13.55 5.06
C TYR A 86 -0.58 -14.29 5.90
N ASP A 87 -1.16 -15.38 5.38
CA ASP A 87 -2.10 -16.21 6.13
C ASP A 87 -1.33 -17.00 7.20
N ALA A 88 -1.84 -16.98 8.44
CA ALA A 88 -1.28 -17.72 9.56
C ALA A 88 -1.39 -19.24 9.37
N GLU A 89 -0.56 -19.99 10.09
CA GLU A 89 -0.49 -21.45 10.01
C GLU A 89 -1.84 -22.12 10.29
N GLU A 90 -2.54 -21.69 11.34
CA GLU A 90 -3.84 -22.24 11.72
C GLU A 90 -4.89 -22.02 10.63
N GLY A 91 -4.91 -20.82 10.04
CA GLY A 91 -5.83 -20.49 8.95
C GLY A 91 -5.55 -21.33 7.70
N ARG A 92 -4.29 -21.62 7.42
CA ARG A 92 -3.90 -22.49 6.29
C ARG A 92 -4.33 -23.93 6.52
N ALA A 93 -4.04 -24.47 7.70
CA ALA A 93 -4.39 -25.84 8.07
C ALA A 93 -5.91 -26.08 7.97
N GLN A 94 -6.72 -25.12 8.43
CA GLN A 94 -8.20 -25.20 8.32
C GLN A 94 -8.72 -25.23 6.88
N HIS A 95 -7.96 -24.73 5.92
CA HIS A 95 -8.35 -24.62 4.53
C HIS A 95 -7.54 -25.52 3.59
N GLY A 96 -6.70 -26.42 4.13
CA GLY A 96 -5.89 -27.34 3.35
C GLY A 96 -4.80 -26.67 2.50
N TYR A 97 -4.33 -25.49 2.90
CA TYR A 97 -3.21 -24.82 2.23
C TYR A 97 -1.86 -25.32 2.77
N PRO A 98 -0.78 -25.29 1.97
CA PRO A 98 0.56 -25.62 2.45
C PRO A 98 0.96 -24.74 3.64
N PRO A 99 1.87 -25.19 4.53
CA PRO A 99 2.42 -24.36 5.58
C PRO A 99 3.27 -23.20 5.01
N PRO A 100 3.59 -22.16 5.79
CA PRO A 100 4.29 -20.97 5.29
C PRO A 100 5.67 -21.24 4.68
N ASP A 101 6.39 -22.23 5.20
CA ASP A 101 7.73 -22.66 4.77
C ASP A 101 7.73 -23.45 3.45
N GLU A 102 6.58 -23.98 3.03
CA GLU A 102 6.39 -24.65 1.74
C GLU A 102 5.87 -23.73 0.63
N LEU A 103 5.69 -22.44 0.91
CA LEU A 103 5.29 -21.50 -0.13
C LEU A 103 6.41 -21.29 -1.17
N PRO A 104 6.06 -21.15 -2.45
CA PRO A 104 7.01 -20.64 -3.44
C PRO A 104 7.47 -19.23 -3.03
N LEU A 105 8.79 -19.01 -3.10
CA LEU A 105 9.47 -17.76 -2.74
C LEU A 105 8.91 -16.55 -3.50
#